data_AF-A0A7J6SYZ1-F1
#
_entry.id   AF-A0A7J6SYZ1-F1
#
_cell.length_a   1.000
_cell.length_b   1.000
_cell.length_c   1.000
_cell.angle_alpha   90.00
_cell.angle_beta   90.00
_cell.angle_gamma   90.00
#
_symmetry.space_group_name_H-M   'P 1'
#
loop_
_entity.id
_entity.type
_entity.pdbx_description
1 polymer ?
#
loop_
_entity_poly.entity_id
_entity_poly.type
_entity_poly.pdbx_seq_one_letter_code
_entity_poly.pdbx_strand_id
1 'polypeptide(L)'
;RPAAVPLLDCTGQVEWEIFRHLLAQDNLAGYAISSETLAVASRLVEEHESDLLPDSSLPYSASPMMLQFWLQANGHEHRPQCLYGAATALWLLGRAGGDEELLRLADHLLGATETKRNLAFLEDSEWPLSVVALIEAAEPSESSRQLLHEDRPREPRLSPPIPARYTGELAGLVVWEVGVHASLSAEVLNMLRLVGGSKLEAHRRLVQRQYPPWLLDICGQLYSSSIGCDTHRDELTDIFESYLPDSDTSNRELSWGSIEAMRDKLAAAGSRAAGPMPGMIVCTVPVLCEVMAGLAEEVGAMLVGYFGHPALFMVDRSSDDGNTSAMVWSALVEMSRRGILITSDPFLSMQYEYQLG
;
A
#
# COMPACT_ATOMS: atom_id res chain seq x y z
N ARG A 1 18.15 28.96 2.71
CA ARG A 1 18.26 27.72 1.92
C ARG A 1 18.94 26.71 2.82
N PRO A 2 18.29 25.59 3.19
CA PRO A 2 18.99 24.52 3.90
C PRO A 2 20.20 24.09 3.08
N ALA A 3 21.28 23.70 3.76
CA ALA A 3 22.43 23.09 3.08
C ALA A 3 21.92 21.88 2.28
N ALA A 4 22.48 21.66 1.09
CA ALA A 4 22.14 20.47 0.32
C ALA A 4 22.56 19.24 1.14
N VAL A 5 21.57 18.44 1.57
CA VAL A 5 21.84 17.15 2.20
C VAL A 5 22.43 16.26 1.09
N PRO A 6 23.67 15.74 1.25
CA PRO A 6 24.25 14.87 0.25
C PRO A 6 23.35 13.64 0.07
N LEU A 7 23.04 13.31 -1.19
CA LEU A 7 22.24 12.15 -1.52
C LEU A 7 23.10 10.90 -1.33
N LEU A 8 22.72 10.01 -0.41
CA LEU A 8 23.27 8.66 -0.34
C LEU A 8 22.81 7.86 -1.56
N ASP A 9 23.75 7.50 -2.42
CA ASP A 9 23.50 6.70 -3.61
C ASP A 9 24.05 5.28 -3.38
N CYS A 10 23.19 4.33 -3.03
CA CYS A 10 23.56 2.93 -2.87
C CYS A 10 23.66 2.18 -4.21
N THR A 11 23.38 2.84 -5.35
CA THR A 11 23.56 2.23 -6.67
C THR A 11 25.05 1.97 -6.93
N GLY A 12 25.40 0.73 -7.28
CA GLY A 12 26.78 0.36 -7.58
C GLY A 12 27.70 0.33 -6.36
N GLN A 13 27.16 0.49 -5.15
CA GLN A 13 27.89 0.19 -3.92
C GLN A 13 27.89 -1.32 -3.68
N VAL A 14 29.09 -1.91 -3.69
CA VAL A 14 29.31 -3.35 -3.59
C VAL A 14 28.65 -3.95 -2.34
N GLU A 15 28.69 -3.24 -1.21
CA GLU A 15 28.15 -3.76 0.05
C GLU A 15 26.63 -3.90 0.03
N TRP A 16 25.94 -2.93 -0.59
CA TRP A 16 24.49 -2.96 -0.78
C TRP A 16 24.04 -4.06 -1.75
N GLU A 17 24.83 -4.32 -2.80
CA GLU A 17 24.59 -5.42 -3.73
C GLU A 17 24.78 -6.79 -3.08
N ILE A 18 25.86 -6.95 -2.31
CA ILE A 18 26.11 -8.17 -1.52
C ILE A 18 24.97 -8.39 -0.54
N PHE A 19 24.54 -7.35 0.17
CA PHE A 19 23.45 -7.46 1.13
C PHE A 19 22.14 -7.89 0.49
N ARG A 20 21.75 -7.26 -0.64
CA ARG A 20 20.58 -7.68 -1.43
C ARG A 20 20.66 -9.14 -1.88
N HIS A 21 21.83 -9.57 -2.35
CA HIS A 21 22.03 -10.92 -2.83
C HIS A 21 21.87 -11.96 -1.71
N LEU A 22 22.50 -11.72 -0.56
CA LEU A 22 22.40 -12.59 0.62
C LEU A 22 20.97 -12.67 1.16
N LEU A 23 20.28 -11.53 1.24
CA LEU A 23 18.87 -11.49 1.62
C LEU A 23 17.98 -12.33 0.69
N ALA A 24 18.25 -12.31 -0.62
CA ALA A 24 17.50 -13.12 -1.59
C ALA A 24 17.74 -14.62 -1.37
N GLN A 25 18.97 -15.01 -1.04
CA GLN A 25 19.30 -16.39 -0.70
C GLN A 25 18.64 -16.83 0.61
N ASP A 26 18.71 -16.00 1.65
CA ASP A 26 18.08 -16.28 2.95
C ASP A 26 16.55 -16.40 2.80
N ASN A 27 15.93 -15.55 1.98
CA ASN A 27 14.50 -15.64 1.65
C ASN A 27 14.14 -16.99 1.00
N LEU A 28 14.90 -17.43 -0.01
CA LEU A 28 14.69 -18.74 -0.64
C LEU A 28 14.84 -19.92 0.35
N ALA A 29 15.60 -19.72 1.43
CA ALA A 29 15.78 -20.68 2.51
C ALA A 29 14.72 -20.56 3.63
N GLY A 30 13.67 -19.74 3.46
CA GLY A 30 12.63 -19.52 4.47
C GLY A 30 13.07 -18.57 5.59
N TYR A 31 13.88 -17.56 5.27
CA TYR A 31 14.46 -16.58 6.19
C TYR A 31 15.37 -17.17 7.27
N ALA A 32 16.15 -18.19 6.90
CA ALA A 32 17.24 -18.67 7.71
C ALA A 32 18.41 -17.66 7.68
N ILE A 33 18.28 -16.55 8.40
CA ILE A 33 19.22 -15.42 8.38
C ILE A 33 20.65 -15.92 8.65
N SER A 34 21.52 -15.79 7.67
CA SER A 34 22.90 -16.28 7.79
C SER A 34 23.77 -15.33 8.63
N SER A 35 24.83 -15.86 9.24
CA SER A 35 25.83 -15.02 9.94
C SER A 35 26.54 -14.05 8.99
N GLU A 36 26.62 -14.38 7.70
CA GLU A 36 27.18 -13.51 6.68
C GLU A 36 26.27 -12.32 6.40
N THR A 37 24.96 -12.56 6.28
CA THR A 37 23.92 -11.52 6.14
C THR A 37 23.97 -10.55 7.32
N LEU A 38 24.07 -11.06 8.55
CA LEU A 38 24.18 -10.24 9.77
C LEU A 38 25.47 -9.42 9.79
N ALA A 39 26.60 -9.99 9.36
CA ALA A 39 27.87 -9.27 9.31
C ALA A 39 27.84 -8.12 8.30
N VAL A 40 27.18 -8.30 7.15
CA VAL A 40 26.99 -7.24 6.16
C VAL A 40 26.03 -6.18 6.69
N ALA A 41 24.91 -6.58 7.30
CA ALA A 41 23.96 -5.66 7.91
C ALA A 41 24.62 -4.76 8.98
N SER A 42 25.47 -5.33 9.84
CA SER A 42 26.21 -4.57 10.87
C SER A 42 27.07 -3.47 10.25
N ARG A 43 27.84 -3.80 9.20
CA ARG A 43 28.70 -2.83 8.52
C ARG A 43 27.90 -1.70 7.88
N LEU A 44 26.80 -2.02 7.21
CA LEU A 44 25.93 -1.01 6.60
C LEU A 44 25.33 -0.05 7.65
N VAL A 45 24.91 -0.57 8.81
CA VAL A 45 24.38 0.26 9.90
C VAL A 45 25.48 1.12 10.53
N GLU A 46 26.68 0.57 10.76
CA GLU A 46 27.82 1.30 11.29
C GLU A 46 28.32 2.40 10.34
N GLU A 47 28.39 2.12 9.03
CA GLU A 47 28.84 3.08 8.01
C GLU A 47 27.87 4.26 7.87
N HIS A 48 26.57 4.00 7.99
CA HIS A 48 25.51 4.98 7.75
C HIS A 48 24.81 5.47 9.01
N GLU A 49 25.32 5.18 10.21
CA GLU A 49 24.65 5.48 11.49
C GLU A 49 24.12 6.92 11.56
N SER A 50 24.94 7.89 11.18
CA SER A 50 24.56 9.32 11.20
C SER A 50 23.40 9.67 10.26
N ASP A 51 23.21 8.91 9.19
CA ASP A 51 22.16 9.13 8.20
C ASP A 51 20.84 8.43 8.59
N LEU A 52 20.90 7.47 9.52
CA LEU A 52 19.77 6.67 10.01
C LEU A 52 19.11 7.29 11.23
N LEU A 53 19.87 8.01 12.06
CA LEU A 53 19.34 8.57 13.30
C LEU A 53 18.39 9.75 13.05
N PRO A 54 17.31 9.89 13.84
CA PRO A 54 16.42 11.04 13.78
C PRO A 54 17.17 12.35 14.03
N ASP A 55 16.94 13.37 13.19
CA ASP A 55 17.51 14.70 13.38
C ASP A 55 16.41 15.71 13.68
N SER A 56 16.38 16.21 14.92
CA SER A 56 15.42 17.22 15.38
C SER A 56 15.48 18.55 14.61
N SER A 57 16.56 18.81 13.87
CA SER A 57 16.70 19.97 13.00
C SER A 57 16.02 19.80 11.63
N LEU A 58 15.67 18.55 11.27
CA LEU A 58 14.96 18.22 10.05
C LEU A 58 13.43 18.17 10.30
N PRO A 59 12.61 18.42 9.26
CA PRO A 59 11.16 18.32 9.37
C PRO A 59 10.73 16.96 9.93
N TYR A 60 9.77 16.98 10.85
CA TYR A 60 9.19 15.78 11.47
C TYR A 60 10.21 14.90 12.24
N SER A 61 11.36 15.47 12.63
CA SER A 61 12.47 14.71 13.20
C SER A 61 12.92 13.56 12.29
N ALA A 62 12.75 13.72 10.98
CA ALA A 62 13.16 12.71 10.02
C ALA A 62 14.67 12.47 10.10
N SER A 63 15.10 11.25 9.82
CA SER A 63 16.51 11.01 9.53
C SER A 63 16.91 11.66 8.19
N PRO A 64 18.20 11.99 7.98
CA PRO A 64 18.68 12.44 6.68
C PRO A 64 18.27 11.51 5.54
N MET A 65 18.28 10.19 5.76
CA MET A 65 17.89 9.19 4.78
C MET A 65 16.39 9.21 4.45
N MET A 66 15.53 9.44 5.45
CA MET A 66 14.09 9.63 5.22
C MET A 66 13.80 10.90 4.42
N LEU A 67 14.47 12.00 4.75
CA LEU A 67 14.31 13.26 4.01
C LEU A 67 14.82 13.14 2.57
N GLN A 68 15.93 12.43 2.36
CA GLN A 68 16.42 12.12 1.03
C GLN A 68 15.42 11.32 0.22
N PHE A 69 14.90 10.23 0.80
CA PHE A 69 13.88 9.41 0.14
C PHE A 69 12.69 10.28 -0.29
N TRP A 70 12.25 11.17 0.61
CA TRP A 70 11.15 12.10 0.31
C TRP A 70 11.48 13.03 -0.87
N LEU A 71 12.70 13.58 -0.93
CA LEU A 71 13.13 14.43 -2.05
C LEU A 71 13.20 13.65 -3.37
N GLN A 72 13.62 12.39 -3.33
CA GLN A 72 13.69 11.51 -4.51
C GLN A 72 12.30 11.09 -5.00
N ALA A 73 11.38 10.73 -4.11
CA ALA A 73 10.01 10.39 -4.49
C ALA A 73 9.29 11.56 -5.19
N ASN A 74 9.65 12.81 -4.86
CA ASN A 74 9.06 14.01 -5.44
C ASN A 74 9.86 14.61 -6.62
N GLY A 75 11.12 14.21 -6.81
CA GLY A 75 11.97 14.67 -7.90
C GLY A 75 12.17 13.52 -8.89
N HIS A 76 11.72 13.68 -10.12
CA HIS A 76 11.62 12.69 -11.23
C HIS A 76 12.85 11.82 -11.60
N GLU A 77 13.84 11.60 -10.73
CA GLU A 77 14.93 10.65 -10.91
C GLU A 77 14.66 9.36 -10.11
N HIS A 78 14.38 8.28 -10.84
CA HIS A 78 14.35 6.92 -10.26
C HIS A 78 15.75 6.55 -9.78
N ARG A 79 15.98 6.61 -8.46
CA ARG A 79 17.18 6.08 -7.80
C ARG A 79 16.79 5.04 -6.75
N PRO A 80 17.67 4.06 -6.46
CA PRO A 80 17.33 2.97 -5.55
C PRO A 80 17.13 3.46 -4.12
N GLN A 81 16.17 2.81 -3.46
CA GLN A 81 15.67 3.18 -2.15
C GLN A 81 16.59 2.61 -1.05
N CYS A 82 17.71 3.28 -0.76
CA CYS A 82 18.68 2.86 0.28
C CYS A 82 18.06 2.80 1.69
N LEU A 83 17.04 3.63 1.92
CA LEU A 83 16.24 3.65 3.16
C LEU A 83 15.70 2.26 3.51
N TYR A 84 15.25 1.49 2.52
CA TYR A 84 14.65 0.17 2.77
C TYR A 84 15.70 -0.85 3.23
N GLY A 85 16.85 -0.91 2.55
CA GLY A 85 17.90 -1.83 2.96
C GLY A 85 18.49 -1.45 4.31
N ALA A 86 18.55 -0.16 4.65
CA ALA A 86 18.94 0.27 5.99
C ALA A 86 17.93 -0.18 7.06
N ALA A 87 16.63 0.05 6.83
CA ALA A 87 15.58 -0.42 7.73
C ALA A 87 15.62 -1.95 7.90
N THR A 88 15.87 -2.68 6.81
CA THR A 88 16.04 -4.14 6.81
C THR A 88 17.26 -4.56 7.63
N ALA A 89 18.41 -3.91 7.44
CA ALA A 89 19.63 -4.21 8.19
C ALA A 89 19.43 -4.01 9.70
N LEU A 90 18.84 -2.88 10.10
CA LEU A 90 18.48 -2.60 11.50
C LEU A 90 17.52 -3.65 12.07
N TRP A 91 16.51 -4.05 11.28
CA TRP A 91 15.56 -5.06 11.70
C TRP A 91 16.21 -6.43 11.92
N LEU A 92 17.08 -6.88 11.01
CA LEU A 92 17.82 -8.14 11.15
C LEU A 92 18.71 -8.16 12.40
N LEU A 93 19.45 -7.08 12.62
CA LEU A 93 20.33 -6.94 13.78
C LEU A 93 19.52 -6.91 15.08
N GLY A 94 18.44 -6.13 15.12
CA GLY A 94 17.53 -6.07 16.26
C GLY A 94 16.93 -7.43 16.59
N ARG A 95 16.51 -8.20 15.59
CA ARG A 95 15.99 -9.56 15.76
C ARG A 95 17.04 -10.56 16.25
N ALA A 96 18.23 -10.55 15.66
CA ALA A 96 19.30 -11.48 16.01
C ALA A 96 19.87 -11.22 17.41
N GLY A 97 19.96 -9.95 17.80
CA GLY A 97 20.48 -9.53 19.11
C GLY A 97 19.42 -9.39 20.20
N GLY A 98 18.13 -9.35 19.86
CA GLY A 98 17.07 -8.97 20.79
C GLY A 98 17.12 -7.49 21.19
N ASP A 99 17.63 -6.63 20.30
CA ASP A 99 17.80 -5.20 20.53
C ASP A 99 16.55 -4.42 20.09
N GLU A 100 15.72 -4.05 21.07
CA GLU A 100 14.48 -3.29 20.84
C GLU A 100 14.71 -1.85 20.35
N GLU A 101 15.89 -1.26 20.55
CA GLU A 101 16.18 0.08 20.05
C GLU A 101 16.42 0.07 18.55
N LEU A 102 17.16 -0.94 18.05
CA LEU A 102 17.34 -1.14 16.61
C LEU A 102 16.00 -1.44 15.91
N LEU A 103 15.12 -2.23 16.54
CA LEU A 103 13.78 -2.48 16.03
C LEU A 103 12.93 -1.20 15.99
N ARG A 104 12.96 -0.39 17.05
CA ARG A 104 12.28 0.92 17.08
C ARG A 104 12.82 1.88 16.03
N LEU A 105 14.12 1.87 15.76
CA LEU A 105 14.74 2.69 14.74
C LEU A 105 14.36 2.22 13.34
N ALA A 106 14.36 0.91 13.07
CA ALA A 106 13.87 0.34 11.83
C ALA A 106 12.41 0.73 11.58
N ASP A 107 11.55 0.58 12.59
CA ASP A 107 10.15 1.00 12.56
C ASP A 107 10.00 2.50 12.30
N HIS A 108 10.84 3.34 12.92
CA HIS A 108 10.86 4.79 12.69
C HIS A 108 11.21 5.13 11.24
N LEU A 109 12.23 4.50 10.65
CA LEU A 109 12.60 4.69 9.25
C LEU A 109 11.48 4.25 8.28
N LEU A 110 10.67 3.28 8.68
CA LEU A 110 9.46 2.84 7.98
C LEU A 110 8.22 3.71 8.31
N GLY A 111 8.40 4.76 9.11
CA GLY A 111 7.39 5.77 9.42
C GLY A 111 6.50 5.48 10.63
N ALA A 112 6.76 4.45 11.45
CA ALA A 112 5.82 3.95 12.45
C ALA A 112 5.50 4.88 13.64
N THR A 113 6.33 5.89 13.95
CA THR A 113 6.23 6.61 15.23
C THR A 113 5.15 7.70 15.28
N GLU A 114 4.74 8.29 14.16
CA GLU A 114 3.63 9.29 14.13
C GLU A 114 2.80 9.27 12.82
N THR A 115 3.30 8.61 11.80
CA THR A 115 2.66 8.42 10.50
C THR A 115 2.20 6.97 10.40
N LYS A 116 0.97 6.71 9.96
CA LYS A 116 0.50 5.33 9.78
C LYS A 116 1.47 4.61 8.84
N ARG A 117 1.80 3.34 9.14
CA ARG A 117 2.77 2.51 8.41
C ARG A 117 2.64 2.75 6.90
N ASN A 118 3.65 3.36 6.28
CA ASN A 118 3.58 3.69 4.86
C ASN A 118 3.89 2.44 4.03
N LEU A 119 2.86 1.64 3.79
CA LEU A 119 2.90 0.42 2.97
C LEU A 119 3.16 0.71 1.47
N ALA A 120 3.01 1.96 1.03
CA ALA A 120 3.32 2.43 -0.33
C ALA A 120 4.82 2.37 -0.71
N PHE A 121 5.71 2.21 0.27
CA PHE A 121 7.17 2.23 0.07
C PHE A 121 7.73 0.93 -0.56
N LEU A 122 6.92 -0.12 -0.73
CA LEU A 122 7.41 -1.50 -0.68
C LEU A 122 7.28 -2.30 -1.99
N GLU A 123 6.60 -1.76 -3.00
CA GLU A 123 6.34 -2.47 -4.26
C GLU A 123 7.30 -2.06 -5.39
N ASP A 124 7.95 -0.90 -5.28
CA ASP A 124 9.04 -0.46 -6.18
C ASP A 124 10.45 -0.74 -5.60
N SER A 125 10.53 -1.31 -4.39
CA SER A 125 11.81 -1.67 -3.81
C SER A 125 12.31 -2.96 -4.49
N GLU A 126 13.42 -2.92 -5.22
CA GLU A 126 14.06 -4.12 -5.81
C GLU A 126 14.58 -5.12 -4.74
N TRP A 127 14.06 -5.06 -3.50
CA TRP A 127 14.53 -5.79 -2.35
C TRP A 127 13.70 -7.07 -2.14
N PRO A 128 14.34 -8.20 -1.79
CA PRO A 128 13.71 -9.53 -1.79
C PRO A 128 12.84 -9.84 -0.55
N LEU A 129 12.54 -8.85 0.30
CA LEU A 129 11.74 -9.01 1.51
C LEU A 129 10.35 -8.40 1.31
N SER A 130 9.31 -9.21 1.39
CA SER A 130 7.94 -8.70 1.37
C SER A 130 7.57 -8.09 2.71
N VAL A 131 6.65 -7.12 2.71
CA VAL A 131 6.12 -6.54 3.95
C VAL A 131 5.45 -7.57 4.86
N VAL A 132 4.85 -8.61 4.25
CA VAL A 132 4.23 -9.72 4.96
C VAL A 132 5.29 -10.48 5.76
N ALA A 133 6.47 -10.72 5.19
CA ALA A 133 7.56 -11.37 5.89
C ALA A 133 8.10 -10.55 7.07
N LEU A 134 8.21 -9.23 6.92
CA LEU A 134 8.63 -8.33 8.01
C LEU A 134 7.57 -8.26 9.12
N ILE A 135 6.29 -8.21 8.77
CA ILE A 135 5.17 -8.15 9.74
C ILE A 135 4.98 -9.49 10.46
N GLU A 136 4.99 -10.61 9.74
CA GLU A 136 4.86 -11.97 10.32
C GLU A 136 6.03 -12.28 11.25
N ALA A 137 7.23 -11.82 10.93
CA ALA A 137 8.40 -11.98 11.79
C ALA A 137 8.48 -10.92 12.91
N ALA A 138 7.74 -9.82 12.81
CA ALA A 138 7.65 -8.77 13.83
C ALA A 138 6.57 -9.05 14.90
N GLU A 139 5.74 -10.09 14.79
CA GLU A 139 4.89 -10.51 15.92
C GLU A 139 5.78 -11.03 17.07
N PRO A 140 5.88 -10.32 18.21
CA PRO A 140 6.56 -10.83 19.38
C PRO A 140 5.55 -11.66 20.17
N SER A 141 6.06 -12.67 20.88
CA SER A 141 5.38 -13.47 21.90
C SER A 141 4.33 -12.71 22.73
N GLU A 142 3.35 -13.45 23.27
CA GLU A 142 2.23 -13.07 24.19
C GLU A 142 2.32 -11.75 24.98
N SER A 143 3.51 -11.33 25.41
CA SER A 143 3.83 -10.03 26.01
C SER A 143 3.33 -8.80 25.23
N SER A 144 3.36 -8.80 23.89
CA SER A 144 2.94 -7.64 23.08
C SER A 144 1.42 -7.47 23.01
N ARG A 145 0.62 -8.48 23.36
CA ARG A 145 -0.84 -8.34 23.52
C ARG A 145 -1.23 -7.51 24.75
N GLN A 146 -0.36 -7.40 25.75
CA GLN A 146 -0.67 -6.62 26.95
C GLN A 146 -0.52 -5.10 26.75
N LEU A 147 0.32 -4.65 25.82
CA LEU A 147 0.52 -3.22 25.54
C LEU A 147 -0.61 -2.58 24.71
N LEU A 148 -1.52 -3.38 24.12
CA LEU A 148 -2.75 -2.87 23.49
C LEU A 148 -3.89 -2.64 24.50
N HIS A 149 -3.68 -2.93 25.78
CA HIS A 149 -4.66 -2.73 26.86
C HIS A 149 -4.28 -1.63 27.87
N GLU A 150 -3.33 -0.73 27.55
CA GLU A 150 -3.17 0.48 28.37
C GLU A 150 -4.34 1.45 28.14
N ASP A 151 -5.33 1.35 29.02
CA ASP A 151 -6.39 2.33 29.30
C ASP A 151 -5.78 3.71 29.57
N ARG A 152 -5.54 4.48 28.51
CA ARG A 152 -5.51 5.95 28.61
C ARG A 152 -6.77 6.50 27.96
N PRO A 153 -7.58 7.31 28.67
CA PRO A 153 -8.66 8.05 28.05
C PRO A 153 -8.03 9.12 27.14
N ARG A 154 -7.84 8.78 25.86
CA ARG A 154 -7.64 9.79 24.82
C ARG A 154 -9.00 10.45 24.59
N GLU A 155 -9.09 11.75 24.88
CA GLU A 155 -10.23 12.53 24.42
C GLU A 155 -10.35 12.35 22.90
N PRO A 156 -11.54 11.99 22.40
CA PRO A 156 -11.74 11.76 20.98
C PRO A 156 -11.56 13.11 20.26
N ARG A 157 -10.44 13.26 19.54
CA ARG A 157 -10.36 14.24 18.47
C ARG A 157 -11.41 13.81 17.45
N LEU A 158 -12.46 14.63 17.32
CA LEU A 158 -13.56 14.44 16.42
C LEU A 158 -13.02 14.19 15.01
N SER A 159 -13.12 12.93 14.56
CA SER A 159 -13.06 12.60 13.15
C SER A 159 -14.10 13.45 12.40
N PRO A 160 -13.87 13.80 11.12
CA PRO A 160 -14.93 14.39 10.32
C PRO A 160 -16.17 13.48 10.44
N PRO A 161 -17.38 14.06 10.57
CA PRO A 161 -18.58 13.26 10.76
C PRO A 161 -18.71 12.29 9.59
N ILE A 162 -18.61 11.00 9.89
CA ILE A 162 -19.03 9.93 8.99
C ILE A 162 -20.44 10.32 8.53
N PRO A 163 -20.73 10.38 7.22
CA PRO A 163 -22.05 10.76 6.74
C PRO A 163 -23.11 9.96 7.50
N ALA A 164 -24.04 10.66 8.15
CA ALA A 164 -25.07 10.10 9.05
C ALA A 164 -26.03 9.09 8.39
N ARG A 165 -25.78 8.70 7.13
CA ARG A 165 -26.55 7.70 6.37
C ARG A 165 -26.18 6.26 6.70
N TYR A 166 -25.06 5.98 7.36
CA TYR A 166 -24.62 4.60 7.60
C TYR A 166 -24.28 4.34 9.06
N THR A 167 -25.33 4.26 9.88
CA THR A 167 -25.33 3.50 11.15
C THR A 167 -25.76 2.04 10.93
N GLY A 168 -25.88 1.61 9.67
CA GLY A 168 -26.25 0.25 9.30
C GLY A 168 -25.17 -0.74 9.71
N GLU A 169 -25.59 -1.86 10.29
CA GLU A 169 -24.68 -2.95 10.63
C GLU A 169 -23.92 -3.40 9.37
N LEU A 170 -22.59 -3.53 9.47
CA LEU A 170 -21.72 -4.10 8.43
C LEU A 170 -21.99 -5.60 8.16
N ALA A 171 -23.08 -6.15 8.69
CA ALA A 171 -23.52 -7.53 8.52
C ALA A 171 -24.02 -7.76 7.10
N GLY A 172 -23.45 -8.76 6.42
CA GLY A 172 -23.82 -9.08 5.05
C GLY A 172 -23.16 -8.18 4.01
N LEU A 173 -22.13 -7.41 4.40
CA LEU A 173 -21.43 -6.55 3.45
C LEU A 173 -20.59 -7.40 2.48
N VAL A 174 -20.93 -7.30 1.20
CA VAL A 174 -20.13 -7.82 0.09
C VAL A 174 -19.23 -6.70 -0.43
N VAL A 175 -17.92 -6.96 -0.44
CA VAL A 175 -16.91 -6.01 -0.91
C VAL A 175 -16.37 -6.49 -2.24
N TRP A 176 -16.46 -5.64 -3.26
CA TRP A 176 -15.71 -5.83 -4.51
C TRP A 176 -14.43 -5.01 -4.47
N GLU A 177 -13.32 -5.63 -4.81
CA GLU A 177 -12.00 -5.03 -4.77
C GLU A 177 -11.41 -4.94 -6.18
N VAL A 178 -10.83 -3.78 -6.47
CA VAL A 178 -10.20 -3.45 -7.74
C VAL A 178 -8.84 -2.81 -7.49
N GLY A 179 -7.79 -3.62 -7.56
CA GLY A 179 -6.41 -3.21 -7.38
C GLY A 179 -5.45 -3.99 -8.26
N VAL A 180 -4.24 -3.46 -8.41
CA VAL A 180 -3.11 -4.20 -9.01
C VAL A 180 -2.06 -4.58 -7.95
N HIS A 181 -2.31 -4.22 -6.69
CA HIS A 181 -1.37 -4.37 -5.60
C HIS A 181 -2.00 -5.15 -4.46
N ALA A 182 -1.60 -6.43 -4.37
CA ALA A 182 -2.07 -7.39 -3.38
C ALA A 182 -2.00 -6.87 -1.94
N SER A 183 -0.95 -6.10 -1.61
CA SER A 183 -0.68 -5.59 -0.27
C SER A 183 -1.70 -4.52 0.14
N LEU A 184 -1.90 -3.50 -0.69
CA LEU A 184 -2.87 -2.42 -0.48
C LEU A 184 -4.30 -2.97 -0.41
N SER A 185 -4.63 -3.92 -1.29
CA SER A 185 -5.94 -4.57 -1.29
C SER A 185 -6.18 -5.36 -0.01
N ALA A 186 -5.15 -6.06 0.49
CA ALA A 186 -5.26 -6.81 1.74
C ALA A 186 -5.39 -5.91 2.98
N GLU A 187 -4.75 -4.74 2.97
CA GLU A 187 -4.81 -3.79 4.09
C GLU A 187 -6.23 -3.29 4.35
N VAL A 188 -6.93 -2.83 3.31
CA VAL A 188 -8.32 -2.34 3.44
C VAL A 188 -9.24 -3.42 3.98
N LEU A 189 -9.13 -4.63 3.43
CA LEU A 189 -9.99 -5.74 3.83
C LEU A 189 -9.73 -6.15 5.27
N ASN A 190 -8.47 -6.13 5.71
CA ASN A 190 -8.14 -6.39 7.11
C ASN A 190 -8.65 -5.27 8.03
N MET A 191 -8.57 -4.00 7.63
CA MET A 191 -9.15 -2.90 8.40
C MET A 191 -10.68 -3.02 8.50
N LEU A 192 -11.36 -3.29 7.39
CA LEU A 192 -12.81 -3.51 7.38
C LEU A 192 -13.20 -4.70 8.26
N ARG A 193 -12.38 -5.76 8.29
CA ARG A 193 -12.57 -6.90 9.20
C ARG A 193 -12.40 -6.51 10.66
N LEU A 194 -11.39 -5.70 10.99
CA LEU A 194 -11.16 -5.25 12.37
C LEU A 194 -12.29 -4.34 12.87
N VAL A 195 -12.82 -3.47 12.01
CA VAL A 195 -13.91 -2.55 12.36
C VAL A 195 -15.28 -3.25 12.33
N GLY A 196 -15.52 -4.11 11.34
CA GLY A 196 -16.77 -4.83 11.16
C GLY A 196 -16.88 -6.12 11.97
N GLY A 197 -15.77 -6.65 12.47
CA GLY A 197 -15.71 -7.98 13.08
C GLY A 197 -15.99 -9.09 12.05
N SER A 198 -16.67 -10.15 12.48
CA SER A 198 -17.05 -11.31 11.66
C SER A 198 -18.24 -11.04 10.71
N LYS A 199 -18.52 -9.77 10.38
CA LYS A 199 -19.75 -9.35 9.70
C LYS A 199 -19.57 -9.13 8.19
N LEU A 200 -18.33 -9.06 7.70
CA LEU A 200 -18.03 -9.11 6.26
C LEU A 200 -18.39 -10.50 5.73
N GLU A 201 -19.33 -10.55 4.78
CA GLU A 201 -19.85 -11.82 4.25
C GLU A 201 -18.96 -12.38 3.16
N ALA A 202 -18.65 -11.56 2.17
CA ALA A 202 -17.88 -11.98 1.01
C ALA A 202 -16.98 -10.85 0.49
N HIS A 203 -15.88 -11.28 -0.10
CA HIS A 203 -14.93 -10.44 -0.79
C HIS A 203 -14.75 -11.01 -2.20
N ARG A 204 -14.92 -10.16 -3.21
CA ARG A 204 -14.73 -10.50 -4.60
C ARG A 204 -13.64 -9.62 -5.20
N ARG A 205 -12.76 -10.23 -5.98
CA ARG A 205 -11.70 -9.51 -6.69
C ARG A 205 -12.01 -9.43 -8.17
N LEU A 206 -11.99 -8.22 -8.71
CA LEU A 206 -12.20 -8.05 -10.15
C LEU A 206 -10.89 -8.17 -10.93
N VAL A 207 -9.75 -7.86 -10.30
CA VAL A 207 -8.42 -8.08 -10.86
C VAL A 207 -7.84 -9.37 -10.26
N GLN A 208 -7.93 -10.47 -11.01
CA GLN A 208 -7.61 -11.79 -10.46
C GLN A 208 -6.12 -12.10 -10.35
N ARG A 209 -5.27 -11.51 -11.21
CA ARG A 209 -3.84 -11.83 -11.28
C ARG A 209 -2.95 -10.98 -10.37
N GLN A 210 -3.50 -10.10 -9.54
CA GLN A 210 -2.68 -9.27 -8.63
C GLN A 210 -1.94 -10.07 -7.53
N TYR A 211 -2.30 -11.35 -7.31
CA TYR A 211 -1.60 -12.22 -6.35
C TYR A 211 -0.84 -13.33 -7.09
N PRO A 212 0.32 -13.76 -6.55
CA PRO A 212 1.08 -14.84 -7.15
C PRO A 212 0.26 -16.14 -7.27
N PRO A 213 0.42 -16.92 -8.36
CA PRO A 213 -0.36 -18.14 -8.61
C PRO A 213 -0.22 -19.23 -7.54
N TRP A 214 0.85 -19.19 -6.74
CA TRP A 214 1.10 -20.15 -5.67
C TRP A 214 0.27 -19.88 -4.40
N LEU A 215 -0.35 -18.70 -4.27
CA LEU A 215 -1.20 -18.33 -3.14
C LEU A 215 -2.64 -18.81 -3.40
N LEU A 216 -2.88 -20.11 -3.25
CA LEU A 216 -4.14 -20.78 -3.66
C LEU A 216 -5.36 -20.45 -2.77
N ASP A 217 -5.15 -20.11 -1.49
CA ASP A 217 -6.23 -19.80 -0.53
C ASP A 217 -5.98 -18.44 0.14
N ILE A 218 -6.26 -17.38 -0.60
CA ILE A 218 -5.91 -16.02 -0.22
C ILE A 218 -6.72 -15.57 0.98
N CYS A 219 -8.02 -15.89 1.03
CA CYS A 219 -8.85 -15.55 2.17
C CYS A 219 -8.53 -16.39 3.42
N GLY A 220 -8.24 -17.68 3.26
CA GLY A 220 -7.80 -18.50 4.39
C GLY A 220 -6.47 -18.04 4.96
N GLN A 221 -5.50 -17.70 4.10
CA GLN A 221 -4.16 -17.30 4.51
C GLN A 221 -4.09 -15.86 5.02
N LEU A 222 -4.71 -14.90 4.33
CA LEU A 222 -4.64 -13.48 4.73
C LEU A 222 -5.69 -13.09 5.79
N TYR A 223 -6.85 -13.75 5.82
CA TYR A 223 -7.98 -13.34 6.66
C TYR A 223 -8.48 -14.44 7.60
N SER A 224 -7.76 -15.56 7.74
CA SER A 224 -8.04 -16.61 8.73
C SER A 224 -9.48 -17.14 8.68
N SER A 225 -10.01 -17.35 7.46
CA SER A 225 -11.30 -17.98 7.11
C SER A 225 -12.60 -17.23 7.44
N SER A 226 -12.55 -16.01 7.98
CA SER A 226 -13.77 -15.26 8.35
C SER A 226 -14.48 -14.57 7.18
N ILE A 227 -13.89 -14.55 5.99
CA ILE A 227 -14.41 -13.87 4.79
C ILE A 227 -14.38 -14.87 3.64
N GLY A 228 -15.52 -15.03 2.93
CA GLY A 228 -15.55 -15.83 1.71
C GLY A 228 -14.89 -15.10 0.55
N CYS A 229 -13.85 -15.69 -0.05
CA CYS A 229 -13.27 -15.18 -1.31
C CYS A 229 -14.08 -15.72 -2.49
N ASP A 230 -14.67 -14.83 -3.26
CA ASP A 230 -15.23 -15.15 -4.55
C ASP A 230 -14.12 -15.08 -5.63
N THR A 231 -13.80 -16.25 -6.20
CA THR A 231 -12.88 -16.39 -7.34
C THR A 231 -13.62 -16.50 -8.66
N HIS A 232 -14.92 -16.19 -8.69
CA HIS A 232 -15.74 -16.29 -9.89
C HIS A 232 -15.18 -15.41 -11.00
N ARG A 233 -15.09 -16.02 -12.18
CA ARG A 233 -14.67 -15.37 -13.40
C ARG A 233 -15.89 -15.16 -14.28
N ASP A 234 -16.16 -13.90 -14.60
CA ASP A 234 -17.25 -13.43 -15.45
C ASP A 234 -16.81 -12.28 -16.37
N GLU A 235 -17.78 -11.65 -17.03
CA GLU A 235 -17.58 -10.52 -17.93
C GLU A 235 -16.83 -9.35 -17.26
N LEU A 236 -17.06 -9.07 -15.97
CA LEU A 236 -16.36 -8.00 -15.26
C LEU A 236 -14.86 -8.33 -15.11
N THR A 237 -14.55 -9.55 -14.67
CA THR A 237 -13.14 -9.97 -14.53
C THR A 237 -12.44 -10.06 -15.88
N ASP A 238 -13.14 -10.47 -16.94
CA ASP A 238 -12.58 -10.54 -18.29
C ASP A 238 -12.29 -9.15 -18.87
N ILE A 239 -13.12 -8.14 -18.54
CA ILE A 239 -12.82 -6.74 -18.87
C ILE A 239 -11.49 -6.36 -18.23
N PHE A 240 -11.33 -6.54 -16.92
CA PHE A 240 -10.07 -6.18 -16.24
C PHE A 240 -8.87 -6.94 -16.79
N GLU A 241 -8.96 -8.26 -17.01
CA GLU A 241 -7.84 -9.05 -17.56
C GLU A 241 -7.43 -8.58 -18.96
N SER A 242 -8.36 -8.07 -19.77
CA SER A 242 -8.04 -7.56 -21.12
C SER A 242 -7.22 -6.27 -21.12
N TYR A 243 -7.36 -5.43 -20.09
CA TYR A 243 -6.61 -4.17 -19.96
C TYR A 243 -5.41 -4.29 -19.00
N LEU A 244 -5.48 -5.21 -18.03
CA LEU A 244 -4.49 -5.43 -16.98
C LEU A 244 -4.00 -6.91 -16.94
N PRO A 245 -3.47 -7.45 -18.05
CA PRO A 245 -3.13 -8.88 -18.17
C PRO A 245 -2.00 -9.34 -17.25
N ASP A 246 -1.14 -8.41 -16.83
CA ASP A 246 0.06 -8.63 -16.02
C ASP A 246 -0.03 -7.89 -14.67
N SER A 247 -1.24 -7.87 -14.09
CA SER A 247 -1.56 -7.10 -12.87
C SER A 247 -0.74 -7.46 -11.64
N ASP A 248 -0.08 -8.61 -11.57
CA ASP A 248 0.89 -8.97 -10.52
C ASP A 248 2.17 -8.13 -10.56
N THR A 249 2.48 -7.51 -11.70
CA THR A 249 3.73 -6.78 -11.94
C THR A 249 3.50 -5.38 -12.52
N SER A 250 2.24 -4.97 -12.66
CA SER A 250 1.88 -3.95 -13.64
C SER A 250 2.06 -2.52 -13.15
N ASN A 251 3.12 -1.89 -13.63
CA ASN A 251 3.20 -0.45 -13.82
C ASN A 251 2.64 -0.03 -15.20
N ARG A 252 1.75 -0.84 -15.79
CA ARG A 252 1.24 -0.57 -17.14
C ARG A 252 0.36 0.66 -17.12
N GLU A 253 0.77 1.62 -17.93
CA GLU A 253 0.00 2.83 -18.17
C GLU A 253 -1.22 2.55 -19.08
N LEU A 254 -2.33 3.19 -18.75
CA LEU A 254 -3.58 3.17 -19.49
C LEU A 254 -3.76 4.52 -20.17
N SER A 255 -4.00 4.50 -21.48
CA SER A 255 -4.42 5.69 -22.20
C SER A 255 -5.83 6.10 -21.78
N TRP A 256 -6.17 7.39 -21.91
CA TRP A 256 -7.51 7.89 -21.59
C TRP A 256 -8.61 7.16 -22.38
N GLY A 257 -8.38 6.88 -23.66
CA GLY A 257 -9.32 6.08 -24.46
C GLY A 257 -9.50 4.64 -23.94
N SER A 258 -8.48 4.06 -23.31
CA SER A 258 -8.60 2.75 -22.65
C SER A 258 -9.45 2.84 -21.38
N ILE A 259 -9.26 3.89 -20.57
CA ILE A 259 -10.04 4.19 -19.36
C ILE A 259 -11.52 4.37 -19.71
N GLU A 260 -11.83 5.17 -20.74
CA GLU A 260 -13.20 5.37 -21.22
C GLU A 260 -13.82 4.07 -21.73
N ALA A 261 -13.09 3.31 -22.54
CA ALA A 261 -13.58 2.03 -23.07
C ALA A 261 -13.81 0.99 -21.96
N MET A 262 -12.98 0.98 -20.91
CA MET A 262 -13.19 0.14 -19.72
C MET A 262 -14.48 0.54 -19.00
N ARG A 263 -14.66 1.83 -18.73
CA ARG A 263 -15.85 2.37 -18.06
C ARG A 263 -17.14 2.00 -18.81
N ASP A 264 -17.16 2.19 -20.13
CA ASP A 264 -18.33 1.90 -20.96
C ASP A 264 -18.68 0.41 -20.96
N LYS A 265 -17.66 -0.46 -21.01
CA LYS A 265 -17.85 -1.92 -20.92
C LYS A 265 -18.36 -2.34 -19.54
N LEU A 266 -17.83 -1.76 -18.47
CA LEU A 266 -18.26 -2.08 -17.10
C LEU A 266 -19.70 -1.63 -16.85
N ALA A 267 -20.08 -0.43 -17.29
CA ALA A 267 -21.48 0.03 -17.22
C ALA A 267 -22.40 -0.90 -18.04
N ALA A 268 -21.97 -1.35 -19.22
CA ALA A 268 -22.74 -2.31 -20.00
C ALA A 268 -22.88 -3.67 -19.31
N ALA A 269 -21.85 -4.13 -18.59
CA ALA A 269 -21.80 -5.44 -17.95
C ALA A 269 -22.41 -5.48 -16.55
N GLY A 270 -22.40 -4.35 -15.82
CA GLY A 270 -22.78 -4.23 -14.40
C GLY A 270 -24.13 -4.84 -14.07
N SER A 271 -25.17 -4.43 -14.79
CA SER A 271 -26.53 -4.98 -14.66
C SER A 271 -26.65 -6.49 -14.93
N ARG A 272 -25.66 -7.12 -15.58
CA ARG A 272 -25.64 -8.55 -15.94
C ARG A 272 -24.64 -9.37 -15.12
N ALA A 273 -23.84 -8.73 -14.28
CA ALA A 273 -22.77 -9.40 -13.54
C ALA A 273 -23.33 -10.55 -12.68
N ALA A 274 -22.65 -11.69 -12.72
CA ALA A 274 -23.03 -12.86 -11.95
C ALA A 274 -22.48 -12.72 -10.52
N GLY A 275 -23.30 -13.02 -9.52
CA GLY A 275 -22.90 -13.02 -8.11
C GLY A 275 -23.68 -12.04 -7.24
N PRO A 276 -23.38 -11.98 -5.94
CA PRO A 276 -24.00 -11.04 -5.04
C PRO A 276 -23.51 -9.61 -5.34
N MET A 277 -24.46 -8.68 -5.41
CA MET A 277 -24.16 -7.26 -5.64
C MET A 277 -23.35 -6.68 -4.47
N PRO A 278 -22.35 -5.84 -4.74
CA PRO A 278 -21.53 -5.26 -3.69
C PRO A 278 -22.33 -4.23 -2.90
N GLY A 279 -22.14 -4.19 -1.58
CA GLY A 279 -22.49 -3.01 -0.79
C GLY A 279 -21.36 -1.97 -0.79
N MET A 280 -20.14 -2.40 -1.14
CA MET A 280 -18.96 -1.55 -1.21
C MET A 280 -18.04 -1.99 -2.35
N ILE A 281 -17.51 -1.01 -3.07
CA ILE A 281 -16.45 -1.18 -4.05
C ILE A 281 -15.22 -0.43 -3.52
N VAL A 282 -14.12 -1.17 -3.32
CA VAL A 282 -12.83 -0.63 -2.91
C VAL A 282 -11.93 -0.60 -4.13
N CYS A 283 -11.28 0.52 -4.40
CA CYS A 283 -10.20 0.57 -5.38
C CYS A 283 -8.91 1.08 -4.76
N THR A 284 -7.79 0.46 -5.12
CA THR A 284 -6.47 0.82 -4.57
C THR A 284 -5.66 1.75 -5.48
N VAL A 285 -6.18 1.98 -6.69
CA VAL A 285 -5.59 2.87 -7.69
C VAL A 285 -6.61 3.96 -8.08
N PRO A 286 -6.24 5.25 -8.08
CA PRO A 286 -7.13 6.37 -8.38
C PRO A 286 -7.86 6.24 -9.73
N VAL A 287 -7.16 5.85 -10.79
CA VAL A 287 -7.78 5.71 -12.12
C VAL A 287 -8.77 4.56 -12.19
N LEU A 288 -8.53 3.46 -11.47
CA LEU A 288 -9.48 2.34 -11.40
C LEU A 288 -10.72 2.72 -10.60
N CYS A 289 -10.54 3.57 -9.58
CA CYS A 289 -11.62 4.20 -8.83
C CYS A 289 -12.57 4.98 -9.76
N GLU A 290 -12.03 5.77 -10.69
CA GLU A 290 -12.84 6.50 -11.68
C GLU A 290 -13.56 5.56 -12.65
N VAL A 291 -12.86 4.54 -13.14
CA VAL A 291 -13.46 3.51 -14.01
C VAL A 291 -14.67 2.84 -13.33
N MET A 292 -14.60 2.63 -12.01
CA MET A 292 -15.64 1.98 -11.22
C MET A 292 -16.77 2.92 -10.77
N ALA A 293 -16.61 4.24 -10.89
CA ALA A 293 -17.55 5.20 -10.32
C ALA A 293 -18.97 5.07 -10.89
N GLY A 294 -19.09 4.91 -12.21
CA GLY A 294 -20.39 4.71 -12.86
C GLY A 294 -21.07 3.41 -12.43
N LEU A 295 -20.30 2.33 -12.31
CA LEU A 295 -20.82 1.03 -11.86
C LEU A 295 -21.28 1.09 -10.40
N ALA A 296 -20.50 1.73 -9.52
CA ALA A 296 -20.86 1.92 -8.12
C ALA A 296 -22.20 2.66 -7.97
N GLU A 297 -22.40 3.72 -8.77
CA GLU A 297 -23.66 4.47 -8.81
C GLU A 297 -24.83 3.60 -9.30
N GLU A 298 -24.63 2.83 -10.38
CA GLU A 298 -25.64 1.96 -10.97
C GLU A 298 -26.12 0.87 -9.98
N VAL A 299 -25.20 0.23 -9.26
CA VAL A 299 -25.53 -0.86 -8.32
C VAL A 299 -25.81 -0.35 -6.90
N GLY A 300 -25.72 0.97 -6.68
CA GLY A 300 -25.94 1.59 -5.36
C GLY A 300 -24.87 1.23 -4.32
N ALA A 301 -23.67 0.87 -4.74
CA ALA A 301 -22.56 0.53 -3.85
C ALA A 301 -21.80 1.78 -3.37
N MET A 302 -21.23 1.70 -2.17
CA MET A 302 -20.30 2.72 -1.69
C MET A 302 -18.95 2.58 -2.40
N LEU A 303 -18.49 3.65 -3.06
CA LEU A 303 -17.16 3.70 -3.63
C LEU A 303 -16.15 4.23 -2.61
N VAL A 304 -15.13 3.43 -2.34
CA VAL A 304 -14.03 3.77 -1.42
C VAL A 304 -12.71 3.71 -2.18
N GLY A 305 -12.04 4.85 -2.28
CA GLY A 305 -10.66 4.91 -2.76
C GLY A 305 -9.70 4.72 -1.59
N TYR A 306 -8.82 3.73 -1.68
CA TYR A 306 -7.75 3.51 -0.71
C TYR A 306 -6.39 3.52 -1.39
N PHE A 307 -5.77 4.69 -1.47
CA PHE A 307 -4.65 4.89 -2.38
C PHE A 307 -3.31 4.76 -1.67
N GLY A 308 -2.45 3.89 -2.20
CA GLY A 308 -1.01 3.88 -1.97
C GLY A 308 -0.21 4.58 -3.09
N HIS A 309 -0.88 5.15 -4.10
CA HIS A 309 -0.22 5.75 -5.26
C HIS A 309 -0.67 7.18 -5.55
N PRO A 310 0.17 7.97 -6.27
CA PRO A 310 -0.24 9.26 -6.80
C PRO A 310 -1.45 9.16 -7.73
N ALA A 311 -2.23 10.24 -7.83
CA ALA A 311 -3.44 10.31 -8.67
C ALA A 311 -3.25 9.89 -10.13
N LEU A 312 -2.07 10.17 -10.67
CA LEU A 312 -1.71 9.90 -12.07
C LEU A 312 -0.98 8.56 -12.24
N PHE A 313 -1.02 7.67 -11.25
CA PHE A 313 -0.49 6.32 -11.37
C PHE A 313 -1.30 5.51 -12.39
N MET A 314 -0.59 4.75 -13.23
CA MET A 314 -1.15 4.01 -14.39
C MET A 314 -1.84 4.88 -15.45
N VAL A 315 -1.60 6.18 -15.50
CA VAL A 315 -2.09 7.04 -16.59
C VAL A 315 -0.97 7.25 -17.59
N ASP A 316 -1.24 6.95 -18.87
CA ASP A 316 -0.29 7.18 -19.96
C ASP A 316 0.01 8.66 -20.12
N ARG A 317 1.24 9.05 -19.78
CA ARG A 317 1.74 10.42 -19.88
C ARG A 317 2.41 10.71 -21.21
N SER A 318 2.64 9.71 -22.06
CA SER A 318 3.21 9.92 -23.38
C SER A 318 2.24 10.63 -24.33
N SER A 319 0.94 10.55 -24.04
CA SER A 319 -0.12 11.32 -24.71
C SER A 319 -0.45 12.66 -24.04
N ASP A 320 0.35 13.12 -23.08
CA ASP A 320 0.04 14.28 -22.22
C ASP A 320 0.04 15.61 -23.00
N ASP A 321 -1.12 15.92 -23.56
CA ASP A 321 -1.51 17.24 -24.07
C ASP A 321 -1.94 18.19 -22.92
N GLY A 322 -1.68 17.82 -21.65
CA GLY A 322 -2.13 18.51 -20.46
C GLY A 322 -3.63 18.33 -20.16
N ASN A 323 -4.41 17.83 -21.12
CA ASN A 323 -5.84 17.58 -20.95
C ASN A 323 -6.08 16.31 -20.12
N THR A 324 -5.33 15.24 -20.39
CA THR A 324 -5.48 13.95 -19.67
C THR A 324 -5.29 14.11 -18.16
N SER A 325 -4.21 14.79 -17.74
CA SER A 325 -3.96 15.07 -16.32
C SER A 325 -5.11 15.87 -15.68
N ALA A 326 -5.61 16.91 -16.37
CA ALA A 326 -6.74 17.71 -15.88
C ALA A 326 -8.04 16.89 -15.76
N MET A 327 -8.28 15.97 -16.70
CA MET A 327 -9.45 15.09 -16.68
C MET A 327 -9.40 14.11 -15.51
N VAL A 328 -8.25 13.50 -15.23
CA VAL A 328 -8.07 12.61 -14.06
C VAL A 328 -8.31 13.38 -12.76
N TRP A 329 -7.76 14.59 -12.62
CA TRP A 329 -7.99 15.41 -11.43
C TRP A 329 -9.46 15.83 -11.28
N SER A 330 -10.11 16.22 -12.38
CA SER A 330 -11.53 16.54 -12.38
C SER A 330 -12.39 15.35 -11.94
N ALA A 331 -12.07 14.15 -12.43
CA ALA A 331 -12.71 12.91 -12.01
C ALA A 331 -12.51 12.63 -10.51
N LEU A 332 -11.29 12.78 -10.00
CA LEU A 332 -11.00 12.55 -8.57
C LEU A 332 -11.70 13.56 -7.64
N VAL A 333 -11.79 14.83 -8.05
CA VAL A 333 -12.59 15.84 -7.32
C VAL A 333 -14.06 15.46 -7.31
N GLU A 334 -14.59 14.95 -8.41
CA GLU A 334 -15.98 14.54 -8.45
C GLU A 334 -16.22 13.26 -7.63
N MET A 335 -15.28 12.33 -7.65
CA MET A 335 -15.28 11.15 -6.79
C MET A 335 -15.23 11.52 -5.31
N SER A 336 -14.39 12.47 -4.89
CA SER A 336 -14.29 12.87 -3.48
C SER A 336 -15.60 13.45 -2.93
N ARG A 337 -16.46 13.97 -3.81
CA ARG A 337 -17.82 14.43 -3.46
C ARG A 337 -18.82 13.30 -3.31
N ARG A 338 -18.60 12.16 -3.97
CA ARG A 338 -19.55 11.04 -4.07
C ARG A 338 -19.17 9.84 -3.21
N GLY A 339 -17.88 9.67 -2.94
CA GLY A 339 -17.29 8.52 -2.23
C GLY A 339 -16.43 8.94 -1.05
N ILE A 340 -15.69 7.96 -0.52
CA ILE A 340 -14.72 8.17 0.55
C ILE A 340 -13.33 7.94 -0.03
N LEU A 341 -12.48 8.97 0.02
CA LEU A 341 -11.08 8.85 -0.35
C LEU A 341 -10.25 8.75 0.93
N ILE A 342 -9.47 7.68 1.03
CA ILE A 342 -8.58 7.39 2.13
C ILE A 342 -7.22 7.08 1.50
N THR A 343 -6.17 7.44 2.19
CA THR A 343 -4.82 7.02 1.82
C THR A 343 -4.10 6.50 3.05
N SER A 344 -3.30 5.45 2.84
CA SER A 344 -2.40 4.92 3.85
C SER A 344 -1.19 5.82 4.05
N ASP A 345 -0.87 6.66 3.06
CA ASP A 345 0.31 7.50 3.04
C ASP A 345 -0.07 8.96 3.41
N PRO A 346 0.49 9.52 4.49
CA PRO A 346 0.21 10.88 4.93
C PRO A 346 0.75 11.95 3.98
N PHE A 347 1.79 11.67 3.19
CA PHE A 347 2.25 12.55 2.13
C PHE A 347 1.28 12.57 0.95
N LEU A 348 0.77 11.41 0.55
CA LEU A 348 -0.33 11.36 -0.41
C LEU A 348 -1.58 12.04 0.16
N SER A 349 -1.85 11.91 1.47
CA SER A 349 -2.98 12.60 2.12
C SER A 349 -2.85 14.10 1.95
N MET A 350 -1.67 14.67 2.25
CA MET A 350 -1.41 16.08 2.04
C MET A 350 -1.53 16.49 0.56
N GLN A 351 -1.07 15.64 -0.37
CA GLN A 351 -1.21 15.91 -1.80
C GLN A 351 -2.68 15.95 -2.22
N TYR A 352 -3.47 14.94 -1.83
CA TYR A 352 -4.89 14.89 -2.14
C TYR A 352 -5.64 16.04 -1.45
N GLU A 353 -5.38 16.34 -0.18
CA GLU A 353 -5.95 17.50 0.52
C GLU A 353 -5.61 18.81 -0.22
N TYR A 354 -4.34 19.06 -0.54
CA TYR A 354 -3.93 20.28 -1.22
C TYR A 354 -4.57 20.44 -2.62
N GLN A 355 -4.73 19.35 -3.37
CA GLN A 355 -5.21 19.37 -4.75
C GLN A 355 -6.74 19.28 -4.86
N LEU A 356 -7.41 18.67 -3.88
CA LEU A 356 -8.87 18.53 -3.86
C LEU A 356 -9.58 19.67 -3.09
N GLY A 357 -8.86 20.38 -2.22
CA GLY A 357 -9.38 21.52 -1.44
C GLY A 357 -9.83 21.12 -0.05
#